data_AF-A0A5N6HEU0-F1
#
_entry.id   AF-A0A5N6HEU0-F1
#
_cell.length_a   1.000
_cell.length_b   1.000
_cell.length_c   1.000
_cell.angle_alpha   90.00
_cell.angle_beta   90.00
_cell.angle_gamma   90.00
#
_symmetry.space_group_name_H-M   'P 1'
#
loop_
_entity.id
_entity.type
_entity.pdbx_description
1 polymer ?
#
loop_
_entity_poly.entity_id
_entity_poly.type
_entity_poly.pdbx_seq_one_letter_code
_entity_poly.pdbx_strand_id
1 'polypeptide(L)'
;MLCFRIISLRASSALRLEYMEALFAQPVRKLDETSVGTVTNAITGLSNTIQQSVSDRLAILFQSLALLVAAYAVAFRYSWALTLVVSSAILFVLVGFSITVPIIVKAQQMVDRADEKQAAVAAEVFSAIRTVLALGAEVPLSHKYSSWVKEARKRAARTCPVTGIHLALLFFAMYSSYALAFWFGLKLYREGHIANVNTVIVYVCLSHAAHYLD
;
A
#
# COMPACT_ATOMS: atom_id res chain seq x y z
N MET A 1 -12.54 -9.57 11.22
CA MET A 1 -11.11 -9.95 11.29
C MET A 1 -10.91 -11.48 11.36
N LEU A 2 -11.33 -12.17 12.43
CA LEU A 2 -11.06 -13.63 12.59
C LEU A 2 -11.63 -14.53 11.48
N CYS A 3 -12.87 -14.27 11.02
CA CYS A 3 -13.48 -15.07 9.94
C CYS A 3 -12.72 -14.94 8.62
N PHE A 4 -12.35 -13.72 8.21
CA PHE A 4 -11.54 -13.48 7.01
C PHE A 4 -10.17 -14.16 7.08
N ARG A 5 -9.54 -14.15 8.27
CA ARG A 5 -8.27 -14.84 8.48
C ARG A 5 -8.36 -16.36 8.37
N ILE A 6 -9.44 -16.96 8.87
CA ILE A 6 -9.68 -18.40 8.73
C ILE A 6 -9.93 -18.78 7.26
N ILE A 7 -10.70 -17.97 6.53
CA ILE A 7 -10.96 -18.18 5.10
C ILE A 7 -9.67 -18.05 4.29
N SER A 8 -8.84 -17.03 4.57
CA SER A 8 -7.56 -16.85 3.87
C SER A 8 -6.56 -17.97 4.18
N LEU A 9 -6.54 -18.50 5.41
CA LEU A 9 -5.75 -19.67 5.79
C LEU A 9 -6.14 -20.89 4.96
N ARG A 10 -7.44 -21.19 4.83
CA ARG A 10 -7.94 -22.33 4.05
C ARG A 10 -7.70 -22.16 2.55
N ALA A 11 -7.87 -20.94 2.03
CA ALA A 11 -7.56 -20.63 0.65
C ALA A 11 -6.06 -20.78 0.36
N SER A 12 -5.18 -20.31 1.26
CA SER A 12 -3.73 -20.44 1.12
C SER A 12 -3.28 -21.91 1.18
N SER A 13 -3.88 -22.73 2.05
CA SER A 13 -3.58 -24.17 2.09
C SER A 13 -4.02 -24.90 0.84
N ALA A 14 -5.20 -24.58 0.30
CA ALA A 14 -5.69 -25.15 -0.95
C ALA A 14 -4.81 -24.74 -2.15
N LEU A 15 -4.43 -23.47 -2.23
CA LEU A 15 -3.53 -22.97 -3.27
C LEU A 15 -2.16 -23.67 -3.24
N ARG A 16 -1.58 -23.88 -2.05
CA ARG A 16 -0.31 -24.60 -1.92
C ARG A 16 -0.44 -26.06 -2.38
N LEU A 17 -1.55 -26.71 -2.07
CA LEU A 17 -1.83 -28.08 -2.49
C LEU A 17 -1.95 -28.17 -4.02
N GLU A 18 -2.81 -27.36 -4.62
CA GLU A 18 -2.98 -27.32 -6.09
C GLU A 18 -1.68 -26.96 -6.81
N TYR A 19 -0.90 -26.01 -6.28
CA TYR A 19 0.39 -25.65 -6.86
C TYR A 19 1.39 -26.82 -6.80
N MET A 20 1.44 -27.57 -5.69
CA MET A 20 2.27 -28.77 -5.58
C MET A 20 1.81 -29.86 -6.56
N GLU A 21 0.52 -30.14 -6.63
CA GLU A 21 -0.04 -31.14 -7.56
C GLU A 21 0.26 -30.77 -9.02
N ALA A 22 0.05 -29.50 -9.39
CA ALA A 22 0.36 -29.00 -10.73
C ALA A 22 1.86 -29.01 -11.04
N LEU A 23 2.71 -28.77 -10.05
CA LEU A 23 4.17 -28.85 -10.20
C LEU A 23 4.60 -30.28 -10.51
N PHE A 24 4.09 -31.28 -9.79
CA PHE A 24 4.43 -32.69 -10.03
C PHE A 24 3.80 -33.26 -11.32
N ALA A 25 2.74 -32.65 -11.83
CA ALA A 25 2.14 -33.01 -13.11
C ALA A 25 2.94 -32.47 -14.33
N GLN A 26 3.92 -31.57 -14.14
CA GLN A 26 4.74 -31.06 -15.24
C GLN A 26 5.80 -32.05 -15.72
N PRO A 27 6.17 -32.02 -17.01
CA PRO A 27 7.22 -32.87 -17.55
C PRO A 27 8.59 -32.53 -16.92
N VAL A 28 9.42 -33.55 -16.71
CA VAL A 28 10.73 -33.45 -16.04
C VAL A 28 11.62 -32.35 -16.64
N ARG A 29 11.57 -32.15 -17.96
CA ARG A 29 12.30 -31.06 -18.64
C ARG A 29 11.98 -29.68 -18.08
N LYS A 30 10.71 -29.39 -17.78
CA LYS A 30 10.32 -28.10 -17.18
C LYS A 30 10.78 -27.98 -15.73
N LEU A 31 10.82 -29.09 -15.00
CA LEU A 31 11.33 -29.12 -13.63
C LEU A 31 12.83 -28.82 -13.60
N ASP A 32 13.60 -29.39 -14.53
CA ASP A 32 15.05 -29.15 -14.64
C ASP A 32 15.39 -27.69 -15.01
N GLU A 33 14.52 -27.03 -15.78
CA GLU A 33 14.66 -25.60 -16.12
C GLU A 33 14.26 -24.67 -14.95
N THR A 34 13.52 -25.16 -13.95
CA THR A 34 12.99 -24.34 -12.86
C THR A 34 13.89 -24.41 -11.62
N SER A 35 14.42 -23.26 -11.18
CA SER A 35 15.20 -23.19 -9.93
C SER A 35 14.40 -23.61 -8.71
N VAL A 36 14.96 -24.50 -7.88
CA VAL A 36 14.40 -24.93 -6.59
C VAL A 36 14.07 -23.73 -5.68
N GLY A 37 14.87 -22.66 -5.77
CA GLY A 37 14.63 -21.41 -5.04
C GLY A 37 13.37 -20.67 -5.49
N THR A 38 13.09 -20.66 -6.81
CA THR A 38 11.88 -20.05 -7.37
C THR A 38 10.63 -20.82 -6.95
N VAL A 39 10.68 -22.16 -6.97
CA VAL A 39 9.58 -23.02 -6.53
C VAL A 39 9.30 -22.83 -5.03
N THR A 40 10.35 -22.81 -4.21
CA THR A 40 10.23 -22.63 -2.75
C THR A 40 9.63 -21.26 -2.41
N ASN A 41 10.06 -20.21 -3.12
CA ASN A 41 9.50 -18.86 -2.97
C ASN A 41 8.03 -18.78 -3.45
N ALA A 42 7.67 -19.47 -4.53
CA ALA A 42 6.29 -19.52 -4.99
C ALA A 42 5.37 -20.24 -3.98
N ILE A 43 5.78 -21.38 -3.44
CA ILE A 43 4.96 -22.13 -2.47
C ILE A 43 4.84 -21.38 -1.15
N THR A 44 5.94 -20.81 -0.65
CA THR A 44 5.96 -20.23 0.70
C THR A 44 5.68 -18.73 0.66
N GLY A 45 6.50 -17.98 -0.09
CA GLY A 45 6.45 -16.53 -0.17
C GLY A 45 5.15 -16.03 -0.81
N LEU A 46 4.89 -16.44 -2.05
CA LEU A 46 3.70 -15.96 -2.78
C LEU A 46 2.39 -16.37 -2.07
N SER A 47 2.30 -17.60 -1.57
CA SER A 47 1.11 -18.05 -0.82
C SER A 47 0.91 -17.28 0.48
N ASN A 48 1.98 -16.88 1.17
CA ASN A 48 1.89 -16.05 2.38
C ASN A 48 1.51 -14.61 2.05
N THR A 49 2.07 -14.04 0.99
CA THR A 49 1.69 -12.71 0.49
C THR A 49 0.21 -12.67 0.10
N ILE A 50 -0.29 -13.68 -0.61
CA ILE A 50 -1.70 -13.79 -0.97
C ILE A 50 -2.57 -13.91 0.28
N GLN A 51 -2.18 -14.76 1.23
CA GLN A 51 -2.90 -14.95 2.48
C GLN A 51 -3.04 -13.64 3.28
N GLN A 52 -1.93 -12.92 3.47
CA GLN A 52 -1.92 -11.65 4.18
C GLN A 52 -2.73 -10.59 3.44
N SER A 53 -2.59 -10.53 2.11
CA SER A 53 -3.35 -9.59 1.28
C SER A 53 -4.85 -9.83 1.39
N VAL A 54 -5.30 -11.08 1.28
CA VAL A 54 -6.73 -11.44 1.36
C VAL A 54 -7.28 -11.26 2.77
N SER A 55 -6.52 -11.64 3.81
CA SER A 55 -6.96 -11.47 5.21
C SER A 55 -7.16 -10.00 5.55
N ASP A 56 -6.10 -9.21 5.35
CA ASP A 56 -6.00 -7.92 6.01
C ASP A 56 -6.55 -6.81 5.12
N ARG A 57 -6.24 -6.83 3.82
CA ARG A 57 -6.75 -5.79 2.90
C ARG A 57 -8.24 -5.90 2.69
N LEU A 58 -8.78 -7.11 2.55
CA LEU A 58 -10.21 -7.29 2.34
C LEU A 58 -11.02 -6.89 3.59
N ALA A 59 -10.53 -7.26 4.77
CA ALA A 59 -11.18 -6.88 6.03
C ALA A 59 -11.20 -5.35 6.21
N ILE A 60 -10.09 -4.68 5.95
CA ILE A 60 -10.00 -3.22 6.00
C ILE A 60 -10.95 -2.60 4.97
N LEU A 61 -10.99 -3.09 3.72
CA LEU A 61 -11.88 -2.57 2.69
C LEU A 61 -13.36 -2.63 3.10
N PHE A 62 -13.81 -3.78 3.60
CA PHE A 62 -15.20 -3.91 4.07
C PHE A 62 -15.49 -3.02 5.28
N GLN A 63 -14.55 -2.92 6.22
CA GLN A 63 -14.67 -2.05 7.39
C GLN A 63 -14.76 -0.58 6.97
N SER A 64 -13.86 -0.11 6.11
CA SER A 64 -13.86 1.26 5.59
C SER A 64 -15.12 1.57 4.80
N LEU A 65 -15.62 0.63 3.98
CA LEU A 65 -16.86 0.82 3.23
C LEU A 65 -18.08 0.92 4.16
N ALA A 66 -18.17 0.02 5.15
CA ALA A 66 -19.26 0.05 6.13
C ALA A 66 -19.24 1.34 6.95
N LEU A 67 -18.04 1.78 7.38
CA LEU A 67 -17.86 3.03 8.11
C LEU A 67 -18.23 4.24 7.24
N LEU A 68 -17.85 4.25 5.97
CA LEU A 68 -18.19 5.32 5.03
C LEU A 68 -19.71 5.42 4.84
N VAL A 69 -20.39 4.30 4.61
CA VAL A 69 -21.86 4.29 4.45
C VAL A 69 -22.56 4.74 5.73
N ALA A 70 -22.14 4.23 6.90
CA ALA A 70 -22.69 4.63 8.19
C ALA A 70 -22.46 6.12 8.48
N ALA A 71 -21.25 6.63 8.20
CA ALA A 71 -20.90 8.03 8.38
C ALA A 71 -21.74 8.96 7.49
N TYR A 72 -21.95 8.58 6.22
CA TYR A 72 -22.83 9.32 5.31
C TYR A 72 -24.30 9.29 5.77
N ALA A 73 -24.81 8.13 6.18
CA ALA A 73 -26.19 7.99 6.64
C ALA A 73 -26.48 8.88 7.87
N VAL A 74 -25.57 8.89 8.84
CA VAL A 74 -25.67 9.77 10.02
C VAL A 74 -25.52 11.25 9.61
N ALA A 75 -24.66 11.57 8.63
CA ALA A 75 -24.40 12.96 8.24
C ALA A 75 -25.62 13.58 7.55
N PHE A 76 -26.23 12.83 6.63
CA PHE A 76 -27.48 13.20 5.98
C PHE A 76 -28.65 13.34 6.96
N ARG A 77 -28.64 12.58 8.07
CA ARG A 77 -29.71 12.66 9.09
C ARG A 77 -29.70 13.99 9.85
N TYR A 78 -28.53 14.61 10.03
CA TYR A 78 -28.38 15.86 10.79
C TYR A 78 -28.55 17.11 9.92
N SER A 79 -27.81 17.25 8.82
CA SER A 79 -27.94 18.41 7.94
C SER A 79 -27.38 18.11 6.55
N TRP A 80 -28.29 18.04 5.57
CA TRP A 80 -27.96 17.77 4.17
C TRP A 80 -26.99 18.81 3.58
N ALA A 81 -27.10 20.08 3.97
CA ALA A 81 -26.27 21.17 3.45
C ALA A 81 -24.81 21.05 3.90
N LEU A 82 -24.58 20.62 5.15
CA LEU A 82 -23.23 20.47 5.70
C LEU A 82 -22.51 19.26 5.11
N THR A 83 -23.24 18.16 4.87
CA THR A 83 -22.70 16.97 4.21
C THR A 83 -22.29 17.25 2.77
N LEU A 84 -23.07 18.02 2.02
CA LEU A 84 -22.77 18.39 0.63
C LEU A 84 -21.47 19.21 0.52
N VAL A 85 -21.29 20.22 1.38
CA VAL A 85 -20.08 21.07 1.37
C VAL A 85 -18.83 20.25 1.69
N VAL A 86 -18.89 19.41 2.73
CA VAL A 86 -17.76 18.55 3.12
C VAL A 86 -17.47 17.49 2.06
N SER A 87 -18.50 16.88 1.46
CA SER A 87 -18.32 15.91 0.37
C SER A 87 -17.68 16.54 -0.87
N SER A 88 -18.04 17.78 -1.22
CA SER A 88 -17.43 18.50 -2.34
C SER A 88 -15.95 18.80 -2.09
N ALA A 89 -15.58 19.15 -0.86
CA ALA A 89 -14.18 19.39 -0.49
C ALA A 89 -13.35 18.09 -0.57
N ILE A 90 -13.89 16.98 -0.08
CA ILE A 90 -13.25 15.65 -0.15
C ILE A 90 -13.10 15.21 -1.61
N LEU A 91 -14.12 15.41 -2.46
CA LEU A 91 -14.06 15.07 -3.88
C LEU A 91 -12.98 15.87 -4.62
N PHE A 92 -12.85 17.17 -4.34
CA PHE A 92 -11.81 18.01 -4.93
C PHE A 92 -10.40 17.48 -4.58
N VAL A 93 -10.19 17.12 -3.32
CA VAL A 93 -8.95 16.49 -2.86
C VAL A 93 -8.72 15.16 -3.59
N LEU A 94 -9.73 14.28 -3.62
CA LEU A 94 -9.66 12.97 -4.27
C LEU A 94 -9.24 13.05 -5.75
N VAL A 95 -9.76 14.03 -6.49
CA VAL A 95 -9.40 14.25 -7.91
C VAL A 95 -7.92 14.63 -8.04
N GLY A 96 -7.42 15.55 -7.20
CA GLY A 96 -6.00 15.90 -7.18
C GLY A 96 -5.09 14.71 -6.82
N PHE A 97 -5.55 13.85 -5.90
CA PHE A 97 -4.86 12.62 -5.53
C PHE A 97 -4.84 11.59 -6.66
N SER A 98 -5.96 11.40 -7.35
CA SER A 98 -6.07 10.42 -8.45
C SER A 98 -5.08 10.70 -9.59
N ILE A 99 -4.66 11.95 -9.77
CA ILE A 99 -3.66 12.33 -10.78
C ILE A 99 -2.24 12.10 -10.27
N THR A 100 -1.99 12.39 -8.99
CA THR A 100 -0.64 12.39 -8.41
C THR A 100 -0.16 10.99 -8.03
N VAL A 101 -1.04 10.18 -7.42
CA VAL A 101 -0.73 8.81 -6.96
C VAL A 101 -0.18 7.90 -8.06
N PRO A 102 -0.78 7.79 -9.27
CA PRO A 102 -0.27 6.87 -10.29
C PRO A 102 1.12 7.25 -10.79
N ILE A 103 1.49 8.53 -10.75
CA ILE A 103 2.83 9.01 -11.13
C ILE A 103 3.86 8.50 -10.11
N ILE A 104 3.55 8.62 -8.82
CA ILE A 104 4.43 8.15 -7.73
C ILE A 104 4.56 6.63 -7.77
N VAL A 105 3.44 5.90 -7.93
CA VAL A 105 3.45 4.42 -8.01
C VAL A 105 4.29 3.94 -9.19
N LYS A 106 4.16 4.56 -10.37
CA LYS A 106 4.99 4.22 -11.53
C LYS A 106 6.47 4.49 -11.27
N ALA A 107 6.80 5.61 -10.62
CA ALA A 107 8.19 5.93 -10.27
C ALA A 107 8.78 4.88 -9.32
N GLN A 108 8.02 4.47 -8.29
CA GLN A 108 8.44 3.45 -7.34
C GLN A 108 8.65 2.09 -8.03
N GLN A 109 7.71 1.65 -8.87
CA GLN A 109 7.83 0.41 -9.62
C GLN A 109 9.08 0.36 -10.52
N MET A 110 9.50 1.50 -11.07
CA MET A 110 10.75 1.55 -11.86
C MET A 110 12.00 1.40 -10.99
N VAL A 111 11.98 1.89 -9.75
CA VAL A 111 13.06 1.70 -8.78
C VAL A 111 13.11 0.23 -8.35
N ASP A 112 11.97 -0.34 -7.97
CA ASP A 112 11.89 -1.74 -7.51
C ASP A 112 12.39 -2.71 -8.59
N ARG A 113 12.01 -2.50 -9.87
CA ARG A 113 12.52 -3.30 -10.99
C ARG A 113 14.03 -3.16 -11.22
N ALA A 114 14.60 -1.99 -10.93
CA ALA A 114 16.04 -1.79 -11.05
C ALA A 114 16.78 -2.53 -9.92
N ASP A 115 16.23 -2.48 -8.70
CA ASP A 115 16.77 -3.17 -7.53
C ASP A 115 16.67 -4.69 -7.68
N GLU A 116 15.57 -5.22 -8.20
CA GLU A 116 15.42 -6.65 -8.54
C GLU A 116 16.51 -7.13 -9.50
N LYS A 117 16.78 -6.36 -10.57
CA LYS A 117 17.84 -6.69 -11.53
C LYS A 117 19.23 -6.68 -10.86
N GLN A 118 19.51 -5.71 -10.00
CA GLN A 118 20.78 -5.63 -9.29
C GLN A 118 20.95 -6.79 -8.30
N ALA A 119 19.89 -7.14 -7.58
CA ALA A 119 19.87 -8.27 -6.65
C ALA A 119 20.09 -9.62 -7.38
N ALA A 120 19.47 -9.79 -8.55
CA ALA A 120 19.66 -10.99 -9.37
C ALA A 120 21.13 -11.16 -9.81
N VAL A 121 21.76 -10.08 -10.28
CA VAL A 121 23.19 -10.15 -10.68
C VAL A 121 24.09 -10.40 -9.47
N ALA A 122 23.80 -9.81 -8.31
CA ALA A 122 24.54 -10.11 -7.09
C ALA A 122 24.41 -11.59 -6.68
N ALA A 123 23.21 -12.16 -6.79
CA ALA A 123 22.98 -13.58 -6.52
C ALA A 123 23.78 -14.50 -7.46
N GLU A 124 23.87 -14.16 -8.74
CA GLU A 124 24.69 -14.89 -9.72
C GLU A 124 26.18 -14.86 -9.34
N VAL A 125 26.69 -13.68 -8.97
CA VAL A 125 28.06 -13.50 -8.50
C VAL A 125 28.36 -14.38 -7.27
N PHE A 126 27.45 -14.40 -6.29
CA PHE A 126 27.64 -15.24 -5.10
C PHE A 126 27.51 -16.73 -5.40
N SER A 127 26.63 -17.12 -6.32
CA SER A 127 26.52 -18.51 -6.77
C SER A 127 27.80 -19.00 -7.45
N ALA A 128 28.51 -18.12 -8.16
CA ALA A 128 29.75 -18.42 -8.86
C ALA A 128 31.03 -17.98 -8.10
N ILE A 129 30.96 -17.84 -6.77
CA ILE A 129 32.04 -17.23 -5.97
C ILE A 129 33.41 -17.89 -6.18
N ARG A 130 33.45 -19.23 -6.33
CA ARG A 130 34.71 -19.97 -6.59
C ARG A 130 35.34 -19.58 -7.92
N THR A 131 34.53 -19.32 -8.94
CA THR A 131 34.96 -18.86 -10.26
C THR A 131 35.46 -17.42 -10.19
N VAL A 132 34.78 -16.55 -9.44
CA VAL A 132 35.20 -15.17 -9.22
C VAL A 132 36.57 -15.10 -8.53
N LEU A 133 36.76 -15.93 -7.50
CA LEU A 133 38.05 -16.10 -6.81
C LEU A 133 39.13 -16.64 -7.75
N ALA A 134 38.82 -17.68 -8.53
CA ALA A 134 39.78 -18.29 -9.47
C ALA A 134 40.24 -17.33 -10.58
N LEU A 135 39.37 -16.40 -11.01
CA LEU A 135 39.70 -15.37 -12.00
C LEU A 135 40.25 -14.08 -11.38
N GLY A 136 40.30 -13.94 -10.05
CA GLY A 136 40.70 -12.72 -9.37
C GLY A 136 39.79 -11.51 -9.67
N ALA A 137 38.51 -11.75 -10.01
CA ALA A 137 37.59 -10.74 -10.50
C ALA A 137 36.81 -9.99 -9.40
N GLU A 138 37.23 -10.10 -8.14
CA GLU A 138 36.54 -9.52 -6.98
C GLU A 138 36.48 -7.99 -7.02
N VAL A 139 37.61 -7.34 -7.31
CA VAL A 139 37.75 -5.88 -7.38
C VAL A 139 36.87 -5.27 -8.48
N PRO A 140 36.90 -5.74 -9.74
CA PRO A 140 36.04 -5.16 -10.79
C PRO A 140 34.54 -5.39 -10.52
N LEU A 141 34.15 -6.54 -9.96
CA LEU A 141 32.75 -6.79 -9.58
C LEU A 141 32.29 -5.90 -8.43
N SER A 142 33.14 -5.73 -7.40
CA SER A 142 32.87 -4.83 -6.28
C SER A 142 32.69 -3.39 -6.76
N HIS A 143 33.54 -2.92 -7.66
CA HIS A 143 33.42 -1.58 -8.24
C HIS A 143 32.13 -1.42 -9.06
N LYS A 144 31.75 -2.46 -9.82
CA LYS A 144 30.49 -2.49 -10.58
C LYS A 144 29.28 -2.42 -9.65
N TYR A 145 29.26 -3.22 -8.58
CA TYR A 145 28.22 -3.18 -7.55
C TYR A 145 28.14 -1.82 -6.85
N SER A 146 29.28 -1.22 -6.49
CA SER A 146 29.34 0.12 -5.89
C SER A 146 28.72 1.20 -6.80
N SER A 147 28.94 1.11 -8.12
CA SER A 147 28.32 2.03 -9.08
C SER A 147 26.80 1.90 -9.14
N TRP A 148 26.27 0.67 -9.07
CA TRP A 148 24.84 0.40 -9.00
C TRP A 148 24.20 0.95 -7.72
N VAL A 149 24.83 0.73 -6.57
CA VAL A 149 24.36 1.26 -5.28
C VAL A 149 24.34 2.79 -5.28
N LYS A 150 25.34 3.45 -5.87
CA LYS A 150 25.37 4.92 -6.01
C LYS A 150 24.23 5.43 -6.88
N GLU A 151 23.93 4.76 -7.99
CA GLU A 151 22.82 5.11 -8.88
C GLU A 151 21.46 4.89 -8.20
N ALA A 152 21.28 3.77 -7.49
CA ALA A 152 20.08 3.49 -6.68
C ALA A 152 19.87 4.59 -5.63
N ARG A 153 20.93 4.94 -4.88
CA ARG A 153 20.90 6.04 -3.89
C ARG A 153 20.49 7.37 -4.51
N LYS A 154 21.00 7.70 -5.70
CA LYS A 154 20.65 8.95 -6.41
C LYS A 154 19.17 8.96 -6.84
N ARG A 155 18.65 7.83 -7.32
CA ARG A 155 17.22 7.68 -7.68
C ARG A 155 16.30 7.75 -6.47
N ALA A 156 16.66 7.06 -5.39
CA ALA A 156 15.95 7.15 -4.11
C ALA A 156 15.93 8.60 -3.60
N ALA A 157 17.08 9.28 -3.58
CA ALA A 157 17.18 10.67 -3.14
C ALA A 157 16.33 11.64 -3.98
N ARG A 158 16.16 11.39 -5.28
CA ARG A 158 15.26 12.18 -6.14
C ARG A 158 13.77 11.91 -5.86
N THR A 159 13.44 10.72 -5.37
CA THR A 159 12.05 10.32 -5.08
C THR A 159 11.61 10.73 -3.67
N CYS A 160 12.53 10.85 -2.72
CA CYS A 160 12.29 11.34 -1.36
C CYS A 160 11.52 12.68 -1.27
N PRO A 161 11.90 13.77 -1.98
CA PRO A 161 11.16 15.03 -1.89
C PRO A 161 9.76 14.92 -2.50
N VAL A 162 9.59 14.14 -3.57
CA VAL A 162 8.28 13.95 -4.23
C VAL A 162 7.31 13.24 -3.30
N THR A 163 7.77 12.17 -2.65
CA THR A 163 6.98 11.43 -1.65
C THR A 163 6.71 12.26 -0.40
N GLY A 164 7.69 13.06 0.06
CA GLY A 164 7.53 13.99 1.17
C GLY A 164 6.49 15.09 0.91
N ILE A 165 6.52 15.73 -0.27
CA ILE A 165 5.53 16.73 -0.68
C ILE A 165 4.13 16.10 -0.76
N HIS A 166 4.03 14.89 -1.30
CA HIS A 166 2.77 14.17 -1.38
C HIS A 166 2.18 13.88 0.02
N LEU A 167 3.03 13.44 0.96
CA LEU A 167 2.61 13.21 2.34
C LEU A 167 2.22 14.51 3.06
N ALA A 168 2.97 15.59 2.85
CA ALA A 168 2.60 16.90 3.38
C ALA A 168 1.25 17.40 2.82
N LEU A 169 0.99 17.17 1.53
CA LEU A 169 -0.29 17.49 0.89
C LEU A 169 -1.45 16.67 1.48
N LEU A 170 -1.23 15.39 1.82
CA LEU A 170 -2.21 14.53 2.50
C LEU A 170 -2.60 15.13 3.86
N PHE A 171 -1.61 15.42 4.70
CA PHE A 171 -1.87 16.00 6.01
C PHE A 171 -2.52 17.38 5.91
N PHE A 172 -2.07 18.23 4.98
CA PHE A 172 -2.65 19.54 4.77
C PHE A 172 -4.13 19.46 4.35
N ALA A 173 -4.45 18.61 3.37
CA ALA A 173 -5.84 18.42 2.92
C ALA A 173 -6.73 17.89 4.06
N MET A 174 -6.22 16.96 4.87
CA MET A 174 -6.93 16.42 6.03
C MET A 174 -7.22 17.52 7.06
N TYR A 175 -6.22 18.27 7.51
CA TYR A 175 -6.42 19.34 8.49
C TYR A 175 -7.29 20.48 7.95
N SER A 176 -7.14 20.82 6.67
CA SER A 176 -8.00 21.80 6.00
C SER A 176 -9.47 21.35 6.00
N SER A 177 -9.74 20.07 5.73
CA SER A 177 -11.10 19.53 5.78
C SER A 177 -11.71 19.61 7.19
N TYR A 178 -10.92 19.34 8.24
CA TYR A 178 -11.37 19.49 9.63
C TYR A 178 -11.65 20.94 9.99
N ALA A 179 -10.77 21.87 9.58
CA ALA A 179 -10.97 23.30 9.80
C ALA A 179 -12.24 23.81 9.09
N LEU A 180 -12.48 23.39 7.86
CA LEU A 180 -13.65 23.78 7.06
C LEU A 180 -14.95 23.23 7.69
N ALA A 181 -14.93 21.98 8.12
CA ALA A 181 -16.05 21.35 8.83
C ALA A 181 -16.38 22.09 10.13
N PHE A 182 -15.35 22.49 10.90
CA PHE A 182 -15.52 23.24 12.13
C PHE A 182 -16.08 24.64 11.89
N TRP A 183 -15.51 25.38 10.92
CA TRP A 183 -15.97 26.72 10.55
C TRP A 183 -17.43 26.72 10.08
N PHE A 184 -17.78 25.83 9.16
CA PHE A 184 -19.12 25.74 8.61
C PHE A 184 -20.13 25.22 9.65
N GLY A 185 -19.73 24.28 10.51
CA GLY A 185 -20.52 23.84 11.65
C GLY A 185 -20.84 24.98 12.62
N LEU A 186 -19.85 25.84 12.92
CA LEU A 186 -20.05 27.01 13.78
C LEU A 186 -20.99 28.05 13.13
N LYS A 187 -20.88 28.26 11.81
CA LYS A 187 -21.76 29.15 11.06
C LYS A 187 -23.22 28.68 11.13
N LEU A 188 -23.46 27.38 10.92
CA LEU A 188 -24.81 26.81 10.94
C LEU A 188 -25.43 26.79 12.35
N TYR A 189 -24.59 26.69 13.39
CA TYR A 189 -25.01 26.89 14.79
C TYR A 189 -25.43 28.35 15.05
N ARG A 190 -24.65 29.33 14.59
CA ARG A 190 -24.97 30.76 14.74
C ARG A 190 -26.25 31.16 14.02
N GLU A 191 -26.55 30.52 12.88
CA GLU A 191 -27.78 30.74 12.12
C GLU A 191 -29.00 30.00 12.71
N GLY A 192 -28.86 29.31 13.85
CA GLY A 192 -29.96 28.66 14.57
C GLY A 192 -30.50 27.39 13.90
N HIS A 193 -29.85 26.91 12.84
CA HIS A 193 -30.28 25.74 12.09
C HIS A 193 -29.85 24.40 12.74
N ILE A 194 -28.97 24.44 13.75
CA ILE A 194 -28.55 23.26 14.53
C ILE A 194 -28.60 23.56 16.02
N ALA A 195 -29.28 22.73 16.80
CA ALA A 195 -29.43 22.90 18.26
C ALA A 195 -28.22 22.47 19.11
N ASN A 196 -27.27 21.70 18.56
CA ASN A 196 -26.16 21.14 19.33
C ASN A 196 -24.83 21.15 18.55
N VAL A 197 -23.80 21.80 19.12
CA VAL A 197 -22.40 21.79 18.65
C VAL A 197 -21.74 20.42 18.84
N ASN A 198 -22.25 19.62 19.78
CA ASN A 198 -21.69 18.32 20.15
C ASN A 198 -21.63 17.32 18.98
N THR A 199 -22.55 17.42 18.01
CA THR A 199 -22.58 16.55 16.82
C THR A 199 -21.36 16.75 15.92
N VAL A 200 -20.88 17.99 15.76
CA VAL A 200 -19.71 18.31 14.92
C VAL A 200 -18.41 17.82 15.58
N ILE A 201 -18.33 17.95 16.91
CA ILE A 201 -17.20 17.47 17.71
C ILE A 201 -17.16 15.94 17.71
N VAL A 202 -18.30 15.26 17.87
CA VAL A 202 -18.38 13.79 17.81
C VAL A 202 -17.94 13.25 16.45
N TYR A 203 -18.25 13.93 15.34
CA TYR A 203 -17.79 13.55 14.01
C TYR A 203 -16.27 13.64 13.83
N VAL A 204 -15.66 14.74 14.27
CA VAL A 204 -14.20 14.94 14.22
C VAL A 204 -13.48 14.00 15.18
N CYS A 205 -14.07 13.70 16.34
CA CYS A 205 -13.51 12.74 17.31
C CYS A 205 -13.61 11.29 16.79
N LEU A 206 -14.69 10.92 16.10
CA LEU A 206 -14.83 9.61 15.45
C LEU A 206 -13.86 9.42 14.29
N SER A 207 -13.62 10.46 13.48
CA SER A 207 -12.64 10.37 12.38
C SER A 207 -11.20 10.31 12.90
N HIS A 208 -10.90 10.97 14.01
CA HIS A 208 -9.60 10.88 14.68
C HIS A 208 -9.38 9.54 15.38
N ALA A 209 -10.42 8.99 16.02
CA ALA A 209 -10.36 7.66 16.66
C ALA A 209 -10.22 6.52 15.63
N ALA A 210 -10.83 6.64 14.45
CA ALA A 210 -10.67 5.67 13.37
C ALA A 210 -9.22 5.57 12.86
N HIS A 211 -8.46 6.67 12.90
CA HIS A 211 -7.05 6.72 12.50
C HIS A 211 -6.09 6.13 13.55
N TYR A 212 -6.55 5.92 14.79
CA TYR A 212 -5.74 5.31 15.87
C TYR A 212 -5.89 3.78 15.94
N LEU A 213 -6.78 3.21 15.11
CA LEU A 213 -7.04 1.77 15.03
C LEU A 213 -6.36 1.08 13.82
N ASP A 214 -5.68 1.84 12.96
CA ASP A 214 -4.77 1.35 11.93
C ASP A 214 -3.33 1.29 12.46
#